data_AF-A0A518IVW3-F1
#
_entry.id   AF-A0A518IVW3-F1
#
_cell.length_a   1.000
_cell.length_b   1.000
_cell.length_c   1.000
_cell.angle_alpha   90.00
_cell.angle_beta   90.00
_cell.angle_gamma   90.00
#
_symmetry.space_group_name_H-M   'P 1'
#
loop_
_entity.id
_entity.type
_entity.pdbx_description
1 polymer ?
#
loop_
_entity_poly.entity_id
_entity_poly.type
_entity_poly.pdbx_seq_one_letter_code
_entity_poly.pdbx_strand_id
1 'polypeptide(L)'
;MAHTQEDRWAMMLMGPALVLLTLPVLWQNETRFDYYRAAAATQAVDSLDDVAAGTLISLTGPMESGSAIPGEYVEAFPGFLTVNREAEIYSWYQPDFSRNTHYEMKWKSSVQNSADNAGVKQECKSKSFYRAEYQVGELPIQTSLIEFFDDYDTIAPKTLRLKPTGMQLHLKPGSEYFHLTKKASDGLGNERVRYTGIPVPRVATYFGKYESGHGVADQSHHQSGIVYQMIQDSGNLHCIVAGDRPAALAKIKSHLQQLKWIIRGLGTAAIIMGFAILFSSITGFMYHLPLIGPLAGWGSFLAAVIIGLTVAILNIAAAYLVAHPLLLAIIATGIVATIYLMRKRGKASQQTLRRDLIQRYGHSLGTDELKELEFLELAQMAMSDAQLDDNETKILQKWAKKHRWDQAKYDAMIARARSERASSDSVPADDEHLRNVVRLAMADGTLTGYEIRTIRAVSKRLGFDDTTIREMIDRVRRDIARNRAEAQSHPTQ
;
A
#
# COMPACT_ATOMS: atom_id res chain seq x y z
N MET A 1 36.64 13.22 -20.76
CA MET A 1 36.69 12.23 -19.67
C MET A 1 36.14 12.73 -18.33
N ALA A 2 35.98 14.05 -18.09
CA ALA A 2 35.32 14.56 -16.87
C ALA A 2 33.78 14.51 -16.93
N HIS A 3 33.16 14.63 -18.12
CA HIS A 3 31.70 14.59 -18.28
C HIS A 3 31.05 13.22 -17.95
N THR A 4 31.80 12.12 -17.90
CA THR A 4 31.22 10.78 -17.70
C THR A 4 31.01 10.37 -16.24
N GLN A 5 31.53 11.14 -15.27
CA GLN A 5 31.41 10.79 -13.85
C GLN A 5 30.26 11.54 -13.15
N GLU A 6 30.02 12.81 -13.49
CA GLU A 6 28.88 13.59 -12.97
C GLU A 6 27.53 12.98 -13.38
N ASP A 7 27.40 12.56 -14.64
CA ASP A 7 26.19 11.90 -15.15
C ASP A 7 25.87 10.59 -14.42
N ARG A 8 26.90 9.87 -13.94
CA ARG A 8 26.72 8.58 -13.24
C ARG A 8 26.19 8.76 -11.82
N TRP A 9 26.67 9.78 -11.10
CA TRP A 9 26.14 10.12 -9.78
C TRP A 9 24.72 10.68 -9.87
N ALA A 10 24.43 11.48 -10.91
CA ALA A 10 23.10 11.97 -11.18
C ALA A 10 22.11 10.81 -11.42
N MET A 11 22.46 9.81 -12.24
CA MET A 11 21.62 8.63 -12.47
C MET A 11 21.42 7.80 -11.20
N MET A 12 22.45 7.65 -10.35
CA MET A 12 22.37 6.89 -9.11
C MET A 12 21.43 7.54 -8.08
N LEU A 13 21.31 8.87 -8.07
CA LEU A 13 20.39 9.61 -7.20
C LEU A 13 18.99 9.74 -7.79
N MET A 14 18.87 9.79 -9.12
CA MET A 14 17.59 9.95 -9.83
C MET A 14 16.60 8.80 -9.53
N GLY A 15 17.06 7.55 -9.54
CA GLY A 15 16.22 6.39 -9.24
C GLY A 15 15.56 6.44 -7.85
N PRO A 16 16.36 6.54 -6.77
CA PRO A 16 15.83 6.72 -5.42
C PRO A 16 14.96 7.97 -5.25
N ALA A 17 15.34 9.10 -5.84
CA ALA A 17 14.54 10.33 -5.78
C ALA A 17 13.16 10.11 -6.41
N LEU A 18 13.08 9.47 -7.57
CA LEU A 18 11.81 9.14 -8.22
C LEU A 18 10.92 8.26 -7.33
N VAL A 19 11.49 7.22 -6.69
CA VAL A 19 10.74 6.37 -5.75
C VAL A 19 10.22 7.20 -4.57
N LEU A 20 11.08 7.99 -3.93
CA LEU A 20 10.73 8.78 -2.75
C LEU A 20 9.68 9.85 -3.04
N LEU A 21 9.71 10.48 -4.22
CA LEU A 21 8.70 11.47 -4.64
C LEU A 21 7.38 10.82 -5.02
N THR A 22 7.39 9.57 -5.52
CA THR A 22 6.18 8.86 -5.96
C THR A 22 5.39 8.27 -4.79
N LEU A 23 6.05 7.88 -3.70
CA LEU A 23 5.37 7.31 -2.52
C LEU A 23 4.31 8.25 -1.91
N PRO A 24 4.59 9.55 -1.67
CA PRO A 24 3.58 10.51 -1.25
C PRO A 24 2.41 10.66 -2.22
N VAL A 25 2.66 10.60 -3.55
CA VAL A 25 1.60 10.68 -4.58
C VAL A 25 0.63 9.51 -4.42
N LEU A 26 1.15 8.28 -4.32
CA LEU A 26 0.31 7.11 -4.10
C LEU A 26 -0.41 7.15 -2.74
N TRP A 27 0.26 7.63 -1.69
CA TRP A 27 -0.34 7.77 -0.36
C TRP A 27 -1.49 8.77 -0.34
N GLN A 28 -1.28 9.96 -0.92
CA GLN A 28 -2.30 11.01 -1.00
C GLN A 28 -3.46 10.60 -1.89
N ASN A 29 -3.21 9.83 -2.96
CA ASN A 29 -4.29 9.27 -3.79
C ASN A 29 -5.25 8.34 -3.00
N GLU A 30 -4.74 7.59 -2.02
CA GLU A 30 -5.60 6.75 -1.15
C GLU A 30 -6.34 7.56 -0.08
N THR A 31 -5.71 8.62 0.41
CA THR A 31 -6.24 9.51 1.47
C THR A 31 -6.94 10.76 0.91
N ARG A 32 -7.21 10.76 -0.40
CA ARG A 32 -7.85 11.87 -1.13
C ARG A 32 -9.22 12.23 -0.58
N PHE A 33 -9.66 13.46 -0.83
CA PHE A 33 -11.00 13.91 -0.46
C PHE A 33 -12.07 13.04 -1.15
N ASP A 34 -13.04 12.57 -0.38
CA ASP A 34 -14.10 11.70 -0.86
C ASP A 34 -15.30 12.54 -1.33
N TYR A 35 -15.22 13.08 -2.55
CA TYR A 35 -16.30 13.89 -3.13
C TYR A 35 -17.62 13.14 -3.19
N TYR A 36 -17.60 11.81 -3.40
CA TYR A 36 -18.83 11.01 -3.40
C TYR A 36 -19.50 11.04 -2.02
N ARG A 37 -18.74 10.77 -0.95
CA ARG A 37 -19.28 10.79 0.41
C ARG A 37 -19.71 12.19 0.82
N ALA A 38 -18.94 13.22 0.47
CA ALA A 38 -19.27 14.61 0.75
C ALA A 38 -20.55 15.04 0.01
N ALA A 39 -20.65 14.76 -1.29
CA ALA A 39 -21.84 15.02 -2.11
C ALA A 39 -23.06 14.24 -1.60
N ALA A 40 -22.89 12.96 -1.21
CA ALA A 40 -23.98 12.14 -0.69
C ALA A 40 -24.50 12.62 0.67
N ALA A 41 -23.64 13.26 1.47
CA ALA A 41 -23.99 13.81 2.78
C ALA A 41 -24.70 15.18 2.71
N THR A 42 -24.71 15.83 1.54
CA THR A 42 -25.44 17.10 1.35
C THR A 42 -26.94 16.93 1.54
N GLN A 43 -27.61 17.97 2.05
CA GLN A 43 -29.06 18.01 2.14
C GLN A 43 -29.67 18.14 0.74
N ALA A 44 -30.50 17.18 0.34
CA ALA A 44 -31.29 17.32 -0.88
C ALA A 44 -32.39 18.36 -0.64
N VAL A 45 -32.43 19.38 -1.50
CA VAL A 45 -33.42 20.45 -1.43
C VAL A 45 -34.14 20.54 -2.77
N ASP A 46 -35.45 20.74 -2.73
CA ASP A 46 -36.27 20.97 -3.92
C ASP A 46 -36.47 22.47 -4.21
N SER A 47 -36.27 23.31 -3.17
CA SER A 47 -36.33 24.77 -3.23
C SER A 47 -35.38 25.39 -2.19
N LEU A 48 -34.96 26.63 -2.43
CA LEU A 48 -34.07 27.43 -1.59
C LEU A 48 -34.78 28.20 -0.47
N ASP A 49 -36.12 28.24 -0.43
CA ASP A 49 -36.89 29.09 0.48
C ASP A 49 -36.54 28.90 1.98
N ASP A 50 -36.24 27.67 2.40
CA ASP A 50 -35.96 27.32 3.80
C ASP A 50 -34.48 26.90 4.04
N VAL A 51 -33.58 27.17 3.08
CA VAL A 51 -32.18 26.76 3.20
C VAL A 51 -31.37 27.80 3.97
N ALA A 52 -30.90 27.43 5.15
CA ALA A 52 -30.01 28.28 5.94
C ALA A 52 -28.66 28.51 5.23
N ALA A 53 -28.16 29.74 5.27
CA ALA A 53 -26.82 30.06 4.79
C ALA A 53 -25.74 29.26 5.54
N GLY A 54 -24.72 28.80 4.81
CA GLY A 54 -23.65 27.93 5.29
C GLY A 54 -23.96 26.43 5.17
N THR A 55 -25.17 26.05 4.77
CA THR A 55 -25.57 24.63 4.66
C THR A 55 -25.00 23.99 3.40
N LEU A 56 -24.57 22.74 3.50
CA LEU A 56 -24.20 21.92 2.34
C LEU A 56 -25.44 21.32 1.70
N ILE A 57 -25.72 21.69 0.46
CA ILE A 57 -26.93 21.29 -0.26
C ILE A 57 -26.60 20.54 -1.54
N SER A 58 -27.59 19.80 -2.03
CA SER A 58 -27.71 19.50 -3.45
C SER A 58 -29.03 19.99 -3.98
N LEU A 59 -29.00 20.61 -5.15
CA LEU A 59 -30.19 21.00 -5.88
C LEU A 59 -30.11 20.38 -7.28
N THR A 60 -31.15 19.67 -7.68
CA THR A 60 -31.31 19.16 -9.05
C THR A 60 -32.26 20.09 -9.80
N GLY A 61 -31.86 20.53 -10.99
CA GLY A 61 -32.68 21.44 -11.78
C GLY A 61 -32.29 21.49 -13.24
N PRO A 62 -33.08 22.19 -14.07
CA PRO A 62 -32.68 22.50 -15.42
C PRO A 62 -31.41 23.36 -15.39
N MET A 63 -30.46 23.05 -16.27
CA MET A 63 -29.26 23.87 -16.43
C MET A 63 -29.56 24.97 -17.45
N GLU A 64 -29.38 26.23 -17.07
CA GLU A 64 -29.55 27.29 -18.05
C GLU A 64 -28.43 27.24 -19.10
N SER A 65 -28.83 27.28 -20.37
CA SER A 65 -27.88 27.29 -21.48
C SER A 65 -26.99 28.52 -21.48
N GLY A 66 -27.39 29.59 -20.78
CA GLY A 66 -26.67 30.83 -20.51
C GLY A 66 -25.96 31.47 -21.72
N SER A 67 -25.15 32.48 -21.46
CA SER A 67 -24.31 33.10 -22.48
C SER A 67 -23.17 32.17 -22.91
N ALA A 68 -22.82 32.20 -24.20
CA ALA A 68 -21.69 31.43 -24.73
C ALA A 68 -20.37 31.84 -24.05
N ILE A 69 -19.45 30.88 -23.87
CA ILE A 69 -18.15 31.14 -23.26
C ILE A 69 -17.30 31.93 -24.27
N PRO A 70 -16.79 33.13 -23.94
CA PRO A 70 -16.00 33.92 -24.88
C PRO A 70 -14.65 33.25 -25.15
N GLY A 71 -14.29 33.17 -26.43
CA GLY A 71 -13.01 32.63 -26.87
C GLY A 71 -11.92 33.70 -26.99
N GLU A 72 -10.66 33.24 -26.95
CA GLU A 72 -9.51 34.10 -27.23
C GLU A 72 -9.16 34.13 -28.73
N TYR A 73 -9.17 32.98 -29.42
CA TYR A 73 -8.91 32.90 -30.87
C TYR A 73 -10.19 32.78 -31.71
N VAL A 74 -11.27 32.36 -31.09
CA VAL A 74 -12.61 32.24 -31.68
C VAL A 74 -13.56 33.19 -30.95
N GLU A 75 -14.70 33.48 -31.56
CA GLU A 75 -15.68 34.41 -30.99
C GLU A 75 -16.24 33.90 -29.65
N ALA A 76 -16.87 32.72 -29.65
CA ALA A 76 -17.43 32.09 -28.46
C ALA A 76 -17.68 30.59 -28.65
N PHE A 77 -17.92 29.89 -27.53
CA PHE A 77 -18.31 28.48 -27.49
C PHE A 77 -19.74 28.35 -26.94
N PRO A 78 -20.76 28.20 -27.81
CA PRO A 78 -22.13 28.03 -27.38
C PRO A 78 -22.36 26.61 -26.84
N GLY A 79 -23.18 26.48 -25.80
CA GLY A 79 -23.63 25.17 -25.32
C GLY A 79 -22.62 24.34 -24.53
N PHE A 80 -21.56 24.96 -23.98
CA PHE A 80 -20.59 24.29 -23.10
C PHE A 80 -20.55 24.91 -21.70
N LEU A 81 -20.30 24.10 -20.66
CA LEU A 81 -20.06 24.52 -19.28
C LEU A 81 -18.64 25.05 -19.08
N THR A 82 -17.67 24.33 -19.64
CA THR A 82 -16.25 24.69 -19.64
C THR A 82 -15.62 24.24 -20.96
N VAL A 83 -14.57 24.93 -21.38
CA VAL A 83 -13.81 24.60 -22.59
C VAL A 83 -12.32 24.60 -22.28
N ASN A 84 -11.64 23.54 -22.67
CA ASN A 84 -10.19 23.42 -22.63
C ASN A 84 -9.62 23.59 -24.03
N ARG A 85 -8.63 24.47 -24.16
CA ARG A 85 -7.80 24.63 -25.35
C ARG A 85 -6.45 23.97 -25.10
N GLU A 86 -6.11 23.02 -25.95
CA GLU A 86 -4.80 22.38 -25.98
C GLU A 86 -4.04 22.89 -27.20
N ALA A 87 -2.89 23.53 -26.97
CA ALA A 87 -2.00 23.99 -28.03
C ALA A 87 -0.75 23.10 -28.09
N GLU A 88 -0.43 22.67 -29.29
CA GLU A 88 0.75 21.84 -29.57
C GLU A 88 1.57 22.46 -30.69
N ILE A 89 2.89 22.25 -30.63
CA ILE A 89 3.85 22.65 -31.65
C ILE A 89 4.58 21.42 -32.17
N TYR A 90 4.79 21.38 -33.48
CA TYR A 90 5.56 20.35 -34.15
C TYR A 90 7.04 20.72 -34.08
N SER A 91 7.81 20.01 -33.25
CA SER A 91 9.22 20.32 -33.01
C SER A 91 10.06 19.06 -32.86
N TRP A 92 11.38 19.21 -32.98
CA TRP A 92 12.30 18.12 -32.67
C TRP A 92 12.21 17.81 -31.18
N TYR A 93 12.13 16.52 -30.87
CA TYR A 93 12.09 16.03 -29.51
C TYR A 93 13.10 14.92 -29.33
N GLN A 94 13.89 15.02 -28.25
CA GLN A 94 14.76 13.96 -27.80
C GLN A 94 14.13 13.28 -26.58
N PRO A 95 13.94 11.95 -26.59
CA PRO A 95 13.56 11.22 -25.40
C PRO A 95 14.73 11.20 -24.39
N ASP A 96 14.52 11.71 -23.18
CA ASP A 96 15.55 11.87 -22.14
C ASP A 96 16.16 10.55 -21.61
N PHE A 97 15.69 9.38 -22.08
CA PHE A 97 16.01 8.07 -21.47
C PHE A 97 16.76 7.08 -22.37
N SER A 98 17.18 7.48 -23.57
CA SER A 98 17.82 6.58 -24.54
C SER A 98 19.30 6.94 -24.76
N ARG A 99 20.19 5.94 -24.65
CA ARG A 99 21.60 6.05 -25.09
C ARG A 99 21.76 6.20 -26.62
N ASN A 100 20.69 5.97 -27.39
CA ASN A 100 20.66 6.23 -28.83
C ASN A 100 19.92 7.55 -29.11
N THR A 101 20.68 8.54 -29.57
CA THR A 101 20.30 9.90 -29.93
C THR A 101 19.68 9.96 -31.32
N HIS A 102 18.40 9.62 -31.45
CA HIS A 102 17.63 9.99 -32.63
C HIS A 102 16.58 11.01 -32.23
N TYR A 103 16.75 12.23 -32.73
CA TYR A 103 15.71 13.25 -32.68
C TYR A 103 14.58 12.83 -33.61
N GLU A 104 13.35 12.98 -33.13
CA GLU A 104 12.15 12.74 -33.93
C GLU A 104 11.26 13.98 -33.85
N MET A 105 10.66 14.38 -34.98
CA MET A 105 9.69 15.45 -34.98
C MET A 105 8.36 14.94 -34.46
N LYS A 106 7.83 15.58 -33.42
CA LYS A 106 6.55 15.23 -32.79
C LYS A 106 5.79 16.47 -32.38
N TRP A 107 4.47 16.33 -32.29
CA TRP A 107 3.61 17.31 -31.64
C TRP A 107 3.85 17.27 -30.14
N LYS A 108 4.14 18.43 -29.55
CA LYS A 108 4.42 18.60 -28.13
C LYS A 108 3.71 19.83 -27.58
N SER A 109 3.41 19.83 -26.29
CA SER A 109 2.79 20.96 -25.59
C SER A 109 3.69 22.20 -25.50
N SER A 110 5.01 22.01 -25.64
CA SER A 110 6.02 23.08 -25.57
C SER A 110 7.28 22.70 -26.36
N VAL A 111 8.00 23.72 -26.83
CA VAL A 111 9.31 23.56 -27.51
C VAL A 111 10.38 23.12 -26.50
N GLN A 112 11.08 22.03 -26.79
CA GLN A 112 12.25 21.59 -26.03
C GLN A 112 13.44 22.48 -26.38
N ASN A 113 14.23 22.89 -25.38
CA ASN A 113 15.45 23.66 -25.62
C ASN A 113 16.51 22.77 -26.26
N SER A 114 16.75 22.93 -27.56
CA SER A 114 17.77 22.21 -28.32
C SER A 114 18.26 23.07 -29.49
N ALA A 115 19.45 22.74 -30.00
CA ALA A 115 20.01 23.39 -31.19
C ALA A 115 19.11 23.18 -32.42
N ASP A 116 18.47 22.00 -32.55
CA ASP A 116 17.57 21.68 -33.66
C ASP A 116 16.25 22.47 -33.63
N ASN A 117 15.88 22.99 -32.46
CA ASN A 117 14.72 23.88 -32.29
C ASN A 117 15.12 25.37 -32.25
N ALA A 118 16.34 25.72 -32.67
CA ALA A 118 16.81 27.10 -32.65
C ALA A 118 15.86 28.02 -33.46
N GLY A 119 15.35 29.05 -32.81
CA GLY A 119 14.44 30.02 -33.42
C GLY A 119 12.97 29.57 -33.51
N VAL A 120 12.64 28.33 -33.14
CA VAL A 120 11.26 27.87 -33.06
C VAL A 120 10.57 28.50 -31.84
N LYS A 121 9.46 29.21 -32.08
CA LYS A 121 8.65 29.84 -31.04
C LYS A 121 7.20 29.38 -31.16
N GLN A 122 6.59 29.08 -30.02
CA GLN A 122 5.17 28.75 -29.92
C GLN A 122 4.35 30.01 -29.62
N GLU A 123 3.31 30.24 -30.43
CA GLU A 123 2.43 31.41 -30.35
C GLU A 123 1.08 31.06 -29.69
N CYS A 124 0.57 29.87 -29.98
CA CYS A 124 -0.66 29.34 -29.40
C CYS A 124 -0.40 28.79 -28.00
N LYS A 125 -1.29 29.10 -27.05
CA LYS A 125 -1.13 28.67 -25.64
C LYS A 125 -2.30 27.80 -25.18
N SER A 126 -2.05 26.74 -24.42
CA SER A 126 -3.12 26.01 -23.76
C SER A 126 -3.81 26.88 -22.70
N LYS A 127 -5.14 26.77 -22.57
CA LYS A 127 -5.92 27.57 -21.62
C LYS A 127 -7.31 26.95 -21.38
N SER A 128 -7.81 27.02 -20.16
CA SER A 128 -9.20 26.69 -19.81
C SER A 128 -10.07 27.95 -19.78
N PHE A 129 -11.30 27.83 -20.26
CA PHE A 129 -12.30 28.88 -20.34
C PHE A 129 -13.52 28.45 -19.55
N TYR A 130 -13.99 29.36 -18.69
CA TYR A 130 -15.15 29.14 -17.83
C TYR A 130 -16.21 30.22 -18.10
N ARG A 131 -17.44 29.94 -17.69
CA ARG A 131 -18.50 30.95 -17.69
C ARG A 131 -18.30 31.97 -16.58
N ALA A 132 -18.87 33.15 -16.75
CA ALA A 132 -18.91 34.14 -15.68
C ALA A 132 -19.76 33.65 -14.50
N GLU A 133 -20.83 32.91 -14.79
CA GLU A 133 -21.80 32.39 -13.82
C GLU A 133 -22.45 31.12 -14.35
N TYR A 134 -22.90 30.25 -13.44
CA TYR A 134 -23.73 29.08 -13.75
C TYR A 134 -25.05 29.16 -12.99
N GLN A 135 -26.08 28.51 -13.51
CA GLN A 135 -27.38 28.44 -12.85
C GLN A 135 -27.99 27.05 -13.01
N VAL A 136 -28.37 26.46 -11.88
CA VAL A 136 -29.08 25.17 -11.80
C VAL A 136 -30.43 25.42 -11.15
N GLY A 137 -31.50 25.35 -11.93
CA GLY A 137 -32.84 25.76 -11.49
C GLY A 137 -32.84 27.23 -11.04
N GLU A 138 -33.24 27.46 -9.79
CA GLU A 138 -33.25 28.79 -9.17
C GLU A 138 -31.93 29.20 -8.50
N LEU A 139 -30.93 28.30 -8.46
CA LEU A 139 -29.67 28.56 -7.77
C LEU A 139 -28.59 29.14 -8.72
N PRO A 140 -28.20 30.42 -8.54
CA PRO A 140 -26.99 30.94 -9.15
C PRO A 140 -25.75 30.36 -8.45
N ILE A 141 -24.71 30.06 -9.20
CA ILE A 141 -23.51 29.37 -8.74
C ILE A 141 -22.27 30.16 -9.16
N GLN A 142 -21.42 30.45 -8.19
CA GLN A 142 -20.15 31.13 -8.42
C GLN A 142 -19.18 30.23 -9.19
N THR A 143 -18.41 30.79 -10.12
CA THR A 143 -17.47 30.00 -10.93
C THR A 143 -16.17 29.65 -10.20
N SER A 144 -15.81 30.39 -9.14
CA SER A 144 -14.54 30.20 -8.46
C SER A 144 -14.44 28.81 -7.83
N LEU A 145 -13.38 28.06 -8.18
CA LEU A 145 -13.11 26.71 -7.68
C LEU A 145 -14.17 25.66 -8.04
N ILE A 146 -14.94 25.89 -9.11
CA ILE A 146 -15.94 24.92 -9.56
C ILE A 146 -15.28 23.71 -10.22
N GLU A 147 -15.79 22.53 -9.90
CA GLU A 147 -15.35 21.25 -10.44
C GLU A 147 -16.43 20.60 -11.30
N PHE A 148 -15.97 19.87 -12.31
CA PHE A 148 -16.83 19.11 -13.22
C PHE A 148 -16.38 17.66 -13.28
N PHE A 149 -17.35 16.75 -13.31
CA PHE A 149 -17.13 15.30 -13.35
C PHE A 149 -17.67 14.65 -14.63
N ASP A 150 -18.09 15.48 -15.60
CA ASP A 150 -18.62 15.05 -16.88
C ASP A 150 -17.53 14.97 -17.96
N ASP A 151 -17.78 14.18 -19.00
CA ASP A 151 -16.85 13.95 -20.08
C ASP A 151 -16.71 15.16 -21.01
N TYR A 152 -15.52 15.31 -21.57
CA TYR A 152 -15.20 16.36 -22.54
C TYR A 152 -15.45 15.88 -23.96
N ASP A 153 -16.27 16.62 -24.70
CA ASP A 153 -16.49 16.43 -26.13
C ASP A 153 -15.52 17.25 -26.97
N THR A 154 -15.15 16.74 -28.15
CA THR A 154 -14.32 17.50 -29.10
C THR A 154 -15.17 18.54 -29.82
N ILE A 155 -14.71 19.80 -29.79
CA ILE A 155 -15.39 20.91 -30.47
C ILE A 155 -14.78 21.08 -31.85
N ALA A 156 -15.56 20.78 -32.89
CA ALA A 156 -15.09 20.84 -34.27
C ALA A 156 -14.76 22.30 -34.68
N PRO A 157 -13.51 22.60 -35.10
CA PRO A 157 -13.08 23.94 -35.52
C PRO A 157 -13.97 24.61 -36.56
N LYS A 158 -14.54 23.80 -37.48
CA LYS A 158 -15.44 24.29 -38.55
C LYS A 158 -16.75 24.89 -38.04
N THR A 159 -17.16 24.56 -36.82
CA THR A 159 -18.36 25.11 -36.19
C THR A 159 -18.12 26.47 -35.52
N LEU A 160 -16.85 26.87 -35.40
CA LEU A 160 -16.42 28.05 -34.67
C LEU A 160 -16.00 29.17 -35.63
N ARG A 161 -16.32 30.41 -35.27
CA ARG A 161 -15.88 31.61 -35.99
C ARG A 161 -14.61 32.16 -35.37
N LEU A 162 -13.61 32.47 -36.19
CA LEU A 162 -12.36 33.07 -35.74
C LEU A 162 -12.56 34.53 -35.34
N LYS A 163 -11.93 34.91 -34.24
CA LYS A 163 -11.79 36.31 -33.77
C LYS A 163 -10.60 36.96 -34.48
N PRO A 164 -10.47 38.31 -34.54
CA PRO A 164 -9.32 38.97 -35.17
C PRO A 164 -7.95 38.45 -34.70
N THR A 165 -7.81 38.11 -33.42
CA THR A 165 -6.62 37.46 -32.85
C THR A 165 -6.29 36.12 -33.52
N GLY A 166 -7.29 35.25 -33.72
CA GLY A 166 -7.10 33.97 -34.43
C GLY A 166 -6.83 34.15 -35.93
N MET A 167 -7.41 35.19 -36.54
CA MET A 167 -7.16 35.55 -37.93
C MET A 167 -5.74 36.09 -38.15
N GLN A 168 -5.24 36.93 -37.23
CA GLN A 168 -3.86 37.45 -37.25
C GLN A 168 -2.81 36.33 -37.13
N LEU A 169 -3.14 35.28 -36.37
CA LEU A 169 -2.34 34.05 -36.29
C LEU A 169 -2.49 33.15 -37.53
N HIS A 170 -3.33 33.52 -38.51
CA HIS A 170 -3.61 32.74 -39.71
C HIS A 170 -4.10 31.32 -39.42
N LEU A 171 -4.86 31.14 -38.33
CA LEU A 171 -5.43 29.83 -37.99
C LEU A 171 -6.38 29.36 -39.07
N LYS A 172 -6.26 28.09 -39.48
CA LYS A 172 -7.14 27.45 -40.46
C LYS A 172 -7.90 26.28 -39.82
N PRO A 173 -9.22 26.19 -39.98
CA PRO A 173 -10.00 25.10 -39.41
C PRO A 173 -9.74 23.78 -40.15
N GLY A 174 -9.32 22.75 -39.40
CA GLY A 174 -9.26 21.35 -39.82
C GLY A 174 -10.50 20.56 -39.36
N SER A 175 -10.39 19.23 -39.32
CA SER A 175 -11.46 18.36 -38.76
C SER A 175 -11.56 18.48 -37.25
N GLU A 176 -10.43 18.35 -36.55
CA GLU A 176 -10.34 18.33 -35.08
C GLU A 176 -9.49 19.48 -34.51
N TYR A 177 -8.65 20.11 -35.35
CA TYR A 177 -7.70 21.14 -34.93
C TYR A 177 -7.83 22.40 -35.77
N PHE A 178 -7.58 23.56 -35.16
CA PHE A 178 -7.10 24.71 -35.92
C PHE A 178 -5.61 24.55 -36.16
N HIS A 179 -5.15 24.80 -37.38
CA HIS A 179 -3.74 24.71 -37.76
C HIS A 179 -3.15 26.09 -38.01
N LEU A 180 -1.96 26.31 -37.48
CA LEU A 180 -1.07 27.42 -37.81
C LEU A 180 0.11 26.83 -38.58
N THR A 181 0.18 27.10 -39.87
CA THR A 181 1.30 26.66 -40.71
C THR A 181 2.37 27.75 -40.78
N LYS A 182 3.58 27.45 -40.32
CA LYS A 182 4.75 28.31 -40.45
C LYS A 182 5.54 27.92 -41.70
N LYS A 183 6.30 28.86 -42.27
CA LYS A 183 7.01 28.69 -43.55
C LYS A 183 8.30 27.86 -43.47
N ALA A 184 8.54 27.14 -42.36
CA ALA A 184 9.74 26.32 -42.23
C ALA A 184 9.65 25.04 -43.08
N SER A 185 10.79 24.52 -43.51
CA SER A 185 10.88 23.20 -44.15
C SER A 185 10.35 22.11 -43.21
N ASP A 186 9.72 21.09 -43.79
CA ASP A 186 9.20 19.89 -43.11
C ASP A 186 8.14 20.14 -42.02
N GLY A 187 7.57 21.34 -41.98
CA GLY A 187 6.52 21.71 -41.03
C GLY A 187 7.01 22.02 -39.61
N LEU A 188 8.33 22.18 -39.42
CA LEU A 188 8.92 22.57 -38.14
C LEU A 188 8.30 23.88 -37.62
N GLY A 189 7.88 23.87 -36.36
CA GLY A 189 7.23 25.01 -35.72
C GLY A 189 5.78 25.23 -36.13
N ASN A 190 5.19 24.38 -36.97
CA ASN A 190 3.74 24.38 -37.16
C ASN A 190 3.06 24.16 -35.82
N GLU A 191 1.93 24.83 -35.61
CA GLU A 191 1.16 24.68 -34.40
C GLU A 191 -0.23 24.17 -34.73
N ARG A 192 -0.83 23.49 -33.76
CA ARG A 192 -2.22 23.08 -33.83
C ARG A 192 -2.89 23.28 -32.49
N VAL A 193 -4.17 23.60 -32.56
CA VAL A 193 -4.99 23.89 -31.39
C VAL A 193 -6.26 23.07 -31.45
N ARG A 194 -6.51 22.30 -30.39
CA ARG A 194 -7.75 21.53 -30.20
C ARG A 194 -8.58 22.18 -29.10
N TYR A 195 -9.90 22.16 -29.29
CA TYR A 195 -10.85 22.56 -28.26
C TYR A 195 -11.66 21.33 -27.83
N THR A 196 -11.76 21.14 -26.52
CA THR A 196 -12.67 20.17 -25.92
C THR A 196 -13.52 20.87 -24.88
N GLY A 197 -14.74 20.41 -24.63
CA GLY A 197 -15.60 21.03 -23.63
C GLY A 197 -16.68 20.11 -23.11
N ILE A 198 -17.21 20.43 -21.94
CA ILE A 198 -18.33 19.70 -21.34
C ILE A 198 -19.62 20.33 -21.86
N PRO A 199 -20.48 19.60 -22.61
CA PRO A 199 -21.72 20.15 -23.11
C PRO A 199 -22.67 20.50 -21.96
N VAL A 200 -23.46 21.56 -22.12
CA VAL A 200 -24.48 21.93 -21.14
C VAL A 200 -25.55 20.83 -21.11
N PRO A 201 -25.72 20.12 -19.98
CA PRO A 201 -26.75 19.10 -19.88
C PRO A 201 -28.13 19.74 -19.76
N ARG A 202 -29.20 18.99 -20.08
CA ARG A 202 -30.57 19.50 -19.87
C ARG A 202 -30.91 19.63 -18.39
N VAL A 203 -30.45 18.66 -17.60
CA VAL A 203 -30.66 18.58 -16.15
C VAL A 203 -29.29 18.36 -15.51
N ALA A 204 -29.02 19.10 -14.44
CA ALA A 204 -27.82 18.95 -13.65
C ALA A 204 -28.16 18.94 -12.16
N THR A 205 -27.25 18.39 -11.38
CA THR A 205 -27.28 18.47 -9.92
C THR A 205 -26.05 19.23 -9.45
N TYR A 206 -26.29 20.27 -8.67
CA TYR A 206 -25.26 21.00 -7.95
C TYR A 206 -24.98 20.33 -6.60
N PHE A 207 -23.72 20.28 -6.17
CA PHE A 207 -23.32 19.95 -4.81
C PHE A 207 -22.34 21.00 -4.28
N GLY A 208 -22.63 21.56 -3.10
CA GLY A 208 -21.74 22.54 -2.48
C GLY A 208 -22.40 23.30 -1.34
N LYS A 209 -21.79 24.41 -0.93
CA LYS A 209 -22.29 25.24 0.16
C LYS A 209 -23.23 26.31 -0.39
N TYR A 210 -24.39 26.49 0.24
CA TYR A 210 -25.28 27.62 -0.04
C TYR A 210 -24.92 28.80 0.85
N GLU A 211 -24.60 29.95 0.27
CA GLU A 211 -24.24 31.15 1.03
C GLU A 211 -24.66 32.42 0.27
N SER A 212 -25.32 33.34 0.96
CA SER A 212 -25.74 34.63 0.40
C SER A 212 -26.50 34.51 -0.93
N GLY A 213 -27.41 33.54 -1.04
CA GLY A 213 -28.20 33.32 -2.26
C GLY A 213 -27.50 32.55 -3.37
N HIS A 214 -26.24 32.15 -3.19
CA HIS A 214 -25.43 31.50 -4.23
C HIS A 214 -24.91 30.14 -3.79
N GLY A 215 -24.70 29.25 -4.75
CA GLY A 215 -23.85 28.09 -4.60
C GLY A 215 -22.38 28.52 -4.63
N VAL A 216 -21.64 28.22 -3.56
CA VAL A 216 -20.23 28.55 -3.40
C VAL A 216 -19.41 27.32 -3.00
N ALA A 217 -18.09 27.42 -3.08
CA ALA A 217 -17.23 26.32 -2.70
C ALA A 217 -17.17 26.11 -1.18
N ASP A 218 -17.34 24.86 -0.73
CA ASP A 218 -16.93 24.49 0.61
C ASP A 218 -15.43 24.22 0.64
N GLN A 219 -14.68 25.15 1.23
CA GLN A 219 -13.22 25.09 1.36
C GLN A 219 -12.76 24.51 2.69
N SER A 220 -13.66 23.92 3.48
CA SER A 220 -13.34 23.32 4.80
C SER A 220 -12.22 22.27 4.74
N HIS A 221 -12.03 21.64 3.58
CA HIS A 221 -11.01 20.63 3.33
C HIS A 221 -10.02 21.05 2.23
N HIS A 222 -9.84 22.35 1.99
CA HIS A 222 -8.98 22.83 0.90
C HIS A 222 -7.57 22.22 0.97
N GLN A 223 -7.17 21.58 -0.13
CA GLN A 223 -5.86 20.97 -0.29
C GLN A 223 -5.06 21.72 -1.34
N SER A 224 -3.86 22.16 -0.95
CA SER A 224 -2.95 22.90 -1.82
C SER A 224 -1.57 22.26 -1.82
N GLY A 225 -0.92 22.21 -2.99
CA GLY A 225 0.41 21.65 -3.15
C GLY A 225 0.58 20.89 -4.46
N ILE A 226 1.83 20.65 -4.85
CA ILE A 226 2.18 20.01 -6.12
C ILE A 226 1.58 18.59 -6.20
N VAL A 227 1.58 17.84 -5.10
CA VAL A 227 1.05 16.47 -5.08
C VAL A 227 -0.47 16.45 -5.28
N TYR A 228 -1.20 17.34 -4.61
CA TYR A 228 -2.65 17.50 -4.76
C TYR A 228 -3.05 17.92 -6.18
N GLN A 229 -2.25 18.79 -6.81
CA GLN A 229 -2.41 19.14 -8.22
C GLN A 229 -2.15 17.94 -9.15
N MET A 230 -1.13 17.12 -8.86
CA MET A 230 -0.83 15.91 -9.64
C MET A 230 -1.94 14.86 -9.57
N ILE A 231 -2.59 14.70 -8.41
CA ILE A 231 -3.69 13.73 -8.23
C ILE A 231 -5.08 14.30 -8.54
N GLN A 232 -5.14 15.57 -8.97
CA GLN A 232 -6.37 16.32 -9.22
C GLN A 232 -7.33 16.25 -8.02
N ASP A 233 -6.84 16.71 -6.86
CA ASP A 233 -7.64 16.79 -5.64
C ASP A 233 -7.56 18.20 -5.04
N SER A 234 -8.62 19.00 -5.18
CA SER A 234 -8.68 20.34 -4.60
C SER A 234 -9.20 20.37 -3.16
N GLY A 235 -9.90 19.30 -2.75
CA GLY A 235 -10.58 19.19 -1.47
C GLY A 235 -11.82 20.07 -1.31
N ASN A 236 -12.30 20.71 -2.39
CA ASN A 236 -13.42 21.64 -2.33
C ASN A 236 -14.71 20.98 -2.84
N LEU A 237 -15.76 20.91 -2.01
CA LEU A 237 -17.07 20.48 -2.50
C LEU A 237 -17.73 21.66 -3.22
N HIS A 238 -17.58 21.70 -4.54
CA HIS A 238 -18.19 22.70 -5.40
C HIS A 238 -18.35 22.18 -6.83
N CYS A 239 -19.42 21.45 -7.11
CA CYS A 239 -19.53 20.79 -8.41
C CYS A 239 -20.92 20.86 -9.04
N ILE A 240 -20.91 20.87 -10.36
CA ILE A 240 -22.09 20.69 -11.21
C ILE A 240 -21.88 19.41 -11.99
N VAL A 241 -22.85 18.51 -11.92
CA VAL A 241 -22.78 17.21 -12.59
C VAL A 241 -24.07 16.94 -13.35
N ALA A 242 -23.95 16.49 -14.60
CA ALA A 242 -25.12 16.23 -15.43
C ALA A 242 -25.92 15.02 -14.94
N GLY A 243 -27.25 15.19 -14.87
CA GLY A 243 -28.21 14.20 -14.41
C GLY A 243 -28.89 14.58 -13.09
N ASP A 244 -29.84 13.75 -12.69
CA ASP A 244 -30.45 13.80 -11.36
C ASP A 244 -29.45 13.41 -10.27
N ARG A 245 -29.81 13.63 -9.00
CA ARG A 245 -28.91 13.36 -7.86
C ARG A 245 -28.34 11.92 -7.87
N PRO A 246 -29.12 10.85 -8.10
CA PRO A 246 -28.57 9.48 -8.18
C PRO A 246 -27.56 9.30 -9.33
N ALA A 247 -27.88 9.77 -10.55
CA ALA A 247 -26.98 9.65 -11.69
C ALA A 247 -25.70 10.48 -11.49
N ALA A 248 -25.83 11.69 -10.92
CA ALA A 248 -24.71 12.56 -10.62
C ALA A 248 -23.77 11.95 -9.57
N LEU A 249 -24.29 11.38 -8.48
CA LEU A 249 -23.49 10.67 -7.48
C LEU A 249 -22.77 9.45 -8.08
N ALA A 250 -23.43 8.71 -8.96
CA ALA A 250 -22.82 7.57 -9.65
C ALA A 250 -21.64 8.02 -10.55
N LYS A 251 -21.79 9.14 -11.25
CA LYS A 251 -20.71 9.73 -12.06
C LYS A 251 -19.52 10.16 -11.22
N ILE A 252 -19.73 10.91 -10.13
CA ILE A 252 -18.66 11.32 -9.19
C ILE A 252 -17.90 10.08 -8.70
N LYS A 253 -18.63 9.04 -8.26
CA LYS A 253 -18.02 7.80 -7.78
C LYS A 253 -17.19 7.11 -8.86
N SER A 254 -17.73 6.97 -10.07
CA SER A 254 -17.05 6.33 -11.19
C SER A 254 -15.78 7.08 -11.59
N HIS A 255 -15.87 8.41 -11.73
CA HIS A 255 -14.74 9.28 -12.08
C HIS A 255 -13.60 9.15 -11.06
N LEU A 256 -13.92 9.26 -9.77
CA LEU A 256 -12.93 9.09 -8.70
C LEU A 256 -12.29 7.70 -8.68
N GLN A 257 -13.09 6.64 -8.91
CA GLN A 257 -12.57 5.28 -8.97
C GLN A 257 -11.61 5.09 -10.14
N GLN A 258 -11.95 5.60 -11.33
CA GLN A 258 -11.08 5.55 -12.50
C GLN A 258 -9.78 6.31 -12.25
N LEU A 259 -9.86 7.55 -11.75
CA LEU A 259 -8.70 8.37 -11.46
C LEU A 259 -7.78 7.72 -10.42
N LYS A 260 -8.33 7.12 -9.36
CA LYS A 260 -7.55 6.35 -8.37
C LYS A 260 -6.76 5.23 -9.04
N TRP A 261 -7.38 4.45 -9.92
CA TRP A 261 -6.71 3.34 -10.61
C TRP A 261 -5.63 3.82 -11.59
N ILE A 262 -5.87 4.91 -12.32
CA ILE A 262 -4.88 5.52 -13.21
C ILE A 262 -3.65 5.95 -12.41
N ILE A 263 -3.84 6.68 -11.30
CA ILE A 263 -2.73 7.15 -10.44
C ILE A 263 -2.00 5.97 -9.81
N ARG A 264 -2.70 4.91 -9.37
CA ARG A 264 -2.07 3.67 -8.88
C ARG A 264 -1.20 3.02 -9.93
N GLY A 265 -1.71 2.87 -11.15
CA GLY A 265 -0.98 2.30 -12.27
C GLY A 265 0.28 3.10 -12.62
N LEU A 266 0.13 4.41 -12.78
CA LEU A 266 1.22 5.32 -13.13
C LEU A 266 2.27 5.42 -12.01
N GLY A 267 1.85 5.58 -10.76
CA GLY A 267 2.76 5.63 -9.62
C GLY A 267 3.50 4.31 -9.39
N THR A 268 2.83 3.16 -9.57
CA THR A 268 3.50 1.84 -9.51
C THR A 268 4.56 1.71 -10.61
N ALA A 269 4.22 2.12 -11.85
CA ALA A 269 5.17 2.11 -12.95
C ALA A 269 6.37 3.04 -12.68
N ALA A 270 6.16 4.22 -12.12
CA ALA A 270 7.23 5.14 -11.74
C ALA A 270 8.14 4.59 -10.64
N ILE A 271 7.60 3.89 -9.63
CA ILE A 271 8.40 3.19 -8.62
C ILE A 271 9.25 2.08 -9.25
N ILE A 272 8.66 1.24 -10.10
CA ILE A 272 9.39 0.18 -10.82
C ILE A 272 10.51 0.80 -11.67
N MET A 273 10.22 1.89 -12.38
CA MET A 273 11.22 2.63 -13.17
C MET A 273 12.36 3.16 -12.28
N GLY A 274 12.03 3.74 -11.12
CA GLY A 274 13.03 4.23 -10.16
C GLY A 274 13.95 3.12 -9.66
N PHE A 275 13.42 1.95 -9.34
CA PHE A 275 14.22 0.78 -8.98
C PHE A 275 15.02 0.21 -10.16
N ALA A 276 14.46 0.23 -11.38
CA ALA A 276 15.17 -0.22 -12.57
C ALA A 276 16.39 0.67 -12.86
N ILE A 277 16.23 1.98 -12.73
CA ILE A 277 17.35 2.94 -12.80
C ILE A 277 18.38 2.62 -11.71
N LEU A 278 17.96 2.51 -10.46
CA LEU A 278 18.84 2.19 -9.32
C LEU A 278 19.67 0.91 -9.55
N PHE A 279 19.02 -0.21 -9.91
CA PHE A 279 19.70 -1.48 -10.12
C PHE A 279 20.57 -1.48 -11.37
N SER A 280 20.14 -0.80 -12.45
CA SER A 280 20.95 -0.63 -13.65
C SER A 280 22.26 0.13 -13.39
N SER A 281 22.22 1.13 -12.49
CA SER A 281 23.42 1.87 -12.10
C SER A 281 24.43 0.97 -11.36
N ILE A 282 23.95 0.04 -10.53
CA ILE A 282 24.78 -0.92 -9.79
C ILE A 282 25.33 -2.00 -10.73
N THR A 283 24.50 -2.59 -11.60
CA THR A 283 24.93 -3.63 -12.56
C THR A 283 25.87 -3.07 -13.62
N GLY A 284 25.80 -1.76 -13.91
CA GLY A 284 26.77 -0.98 -14.67
C GLY A 284 28.24 -1.30 -14.36
N PHE A 285 28.56 -1.61 -13.10
CA PHE A 285 29.90 -1.96 -12.63
C PHE A 285 30.37 -3.37 -13.05
N MET A 286 29.45 -4.30 -13.32
CA MET A 286 29.77 -5.69 -13.64
C MET A 286 29.92 -5.97 -15.14
N TYR A 287 29.67 -4.98 -16.01
CA TYR A 287 29.68 -5.14 -17.48
C TYR A 287 31.05 -5.42 -18.11
N HIS A 288 32.13 -5.50 -17.32
CA HIS A 288 33.44 -5.89 -17.82
C HIS A 288 33.54 -7.38 -18.21
N LEU A 289 32.48 -8.18 -18.01
CA LEU A 289 32.42 -9.60 -18.37
C LEU A 289 31.42 -9.86 -19.54
N PRO A 290 31.89 -10.29 -20.73
CA PRO A 290 31.11 -10.29 -21.98
C PRO A 290 29.90 -11.26 -22.03
N LEU A 291 29.80 -12.25 -21.13
CA LEU A 291 28.60 -13.12 -21.03
C LEU A 291 27.59 -12.67 -19.96
N ILE A 292 28.01 -11.88 -18.97
CA ILE A 292 27.18 -11.56 -17.79
C ILE A 292 26.32 -10.31 -18.04
N GLY A 293 26.72 -9.43 -18.96
CA GLY A 293 26.04 -8.16 -19.23
C GLY A 293 24.54 -8.29 -19.53
N PRO A 294 24.10 -9.12 -20.50
CA PRO A 294 22.68 -9.27 -20.81
C PRO A 294 21.86 -9.93 -19.68
N LEU A 295 22.41 -10.97 -19.04
CA LEU A 295 21.78 -11.65 -17.90
C LEU A 295 21.63 -10.73 -16.69
N ALA A 296 22.62 -9.88 -16.41
CA ALA A 296 22.56 -8.88 -15.34
C ALA A 296 21.51 -7.79 -15.62
N GLY A 297 21.34 -7.40 -16.89
CA GLY A 297 20.29 -6.47 -17.31
C GLY A 297 18.88 -7.02 -17.05
N TRP A 298 18.62 -8.26 -17.47
CA TRP A 298 17.32 -8.91 -17.24
C TRP A 298 17.06 -9.17 -15.75
N GLY A 299 18.08 -9.62 -15.02
CA GLY A 299 17.97 -9.86 -13.57
C GLY A 299 17.67 -8.59 -12.77
N SER A 300 18.32 -7.48 -13.10
CA SER A 300 18.06 -6.18 -12.44
C SER A 300 16.67 -5.64 -12.74
N PHE A 301 16.18 -5.78 -13.99
CA PHE A 301 14.80 -5.41 -14.31
C PHE A 301 13.78 -6.26 -13.54
N LEU A 302 13.96 -7.58 -13.51
CA LEU A 302 13.05 -8.47 -12.78
C LEU A 302 13.05 -8.16 -11.28
N ALA A 303 14.22 -7.90 -10.69
CA ALA A 303 14.34 -7.46 -9.31
C ALA A 303 13.61 -6.13 -9.07
N ALA A 304 13.72 -5.17 -10.00
CA ALA A 304 13.01 -3.89 -9.91
C ALA A 304 11.49 -4.05 -9.93
N VAL A 305 10.97 -4.94 -10.79
CA VAL A 305 9.53 -5.24 -10.84
C VAL A 305 9.06 -5.87 -9.53
N ILE A 306 9.75 -6.89 -9.02
CA ILE A 306 9.35 -7.60 -7.79
C ILE A 306 9.37 -6.65 -6.60
N ILE A 307 10.48 -5.93 -6.41
CA ILE A 307 10.66 -5.01 -5.27
C ILE A 307 9.73 -3.80 -5.42
N GLY A 308 9.66 -3.21 -6.61
CA GLY A 308 8.82 -2.04 -6.88
C GLY A 308 7.34 -2.32 -6.69
N LEU A 309 6.85 -3.47 -7.18
CA LEU A 309 5.46 -3.88 -6.98
C LEU A 309 5.17 -4.15 -5.50
N THR A 310 6.09 -4.82 -4.79
CA THR A 310 5.95 -5.07 -3.35
C THR A 310 5.84 -3.77 -2.56
N VAL A 311 6.75 -2.81 -2.81
CA VAL A 311 6.74 -1.50 -2.15
C VAL A 311 5.47 -0.72 -2.49
N ALA A 312 5.05 -0.70 -3.76
CA ALA A 312 3.83 -0.01 -4.18
C ALA A 312 2.57 -0.58 -3.51
N ILE A 313 2.42 -1.91 -3.50
CA ILE A 313 1.28 -2.59 -2.86
C ILE A 313 1.27 -2.31 -1.36
N LEU A 314 2.41 -2.43 -0.67
CA LEU A 314 2.50 -2.14 0.76
C LEU A 314 2.14 -0.69 1.08
N ASN A 315 2.62 0.27 0.26
CA ASN A 315 2.31 1.68 0.44
C ASN A 315 0.81 1.97 0.23
N ILE A 316 0.21 1.44 -0.84
CA ILE A 316 -1.22 1.58 -1.12
C ILE A 316 -2.05 0.94 -0.01
N ALA A 317 -1.70 -0.27 0.43
CA ALA A 317 -2.40 -0.97 1.51
C ALA A 317 -2.31 -0.21 2.84
N ALA A 318 -1.12 0.29 3.20
CA ALA A 318 -0.93 1.09 4.39
C ALA A 318 -1.76 2.38 4.37
N ALA A 319 -1.72 3.11 3.25
CA ALA A 319 -2.49 4.34 3.09
C ALA A 319 -4.01 4.08 3.14
N TYR A 320 -4.47 3.00 2.50
CA TYR A 320 -5.88 2.58 2.54
C TYR A 320 -6.34 2.24 3.96
N LEU A 321 -5.53 1.53 4.75
CA LEU A 321 -5.82 1.20 6.14
C LEU A 321 -5.94 2.45 7.02
N VAL A 322 -5.06 3.43 6.82
CA VAL A 322 -5.11 4.71 7.54
C VAL A 322 -6.35 5.51 7.17
N ALA A 323 -6.77 5.50 5.91
CA ALA A 323 -8.00 6.16 5.47
C ALA A 323 -9.28 5.52 6.05
N HIS A 324 -9.22 4.27 6.53
CA HIS A 324 -10.37 3.51 7.06
C HIS A 324 -10.14 3.06 8.51
N PRO A 325 -10.24 3.96 9.51
CA PRO A 325 -9.91 3.67 10.91
C PRO A 325 -10.75 2.53 11.52
N LEU A 326 -12.00 2.36 11.08
CA LEU A 326 -12.84 1.24 11.51
C LEU A 326 -12.28 -0.12 11.09
N LEU A 327 -11.80 -0.23 9.85
CA LEU A 327 -11.21 -1.47 9.34
C LEU A 327 -9.90 -1.79 10.07
N LEU A 328 -9.10 -0.75 10.34
CA LEU A 328 -7.89 -0.88 11.16
C LEU A 328 -8.22 -1.36 12.59
N ALA A 329 -9.27 -0.83 13.21
CA ALA A 329 -9.72 -1.27 14.53
C ALA A 329 -10.18 -2.74 14.54
N ILE A 330 -10.90 -3.19 13.50
CA ILE A 330 -11.33 -4.59 13.36
C ILE A 330 -10.11 -5.52 13.23
N ILE A 331 -9.11 -5.15 12.43
CA ILE A 331 -7.88 -5.95 12.28
C ILE A 331 -7.11 -6.00 13.60
N ALA A 332 -6.92 -4.85 14.26
CA ALA A 332 -6.20 -4.76 15.53
C ALA A 332 -6.89 -5.60 16.63
N THR A 333 -8.21 -5.48 16.75
CA THR A 333 -8.99 -6.30 17.71
C THR A 333 -8.92 -7.78 17.37
N GLY A 334 -8.96 -8.16 16.08
CA GLY A 334 -8.77 -9.54 15.64
C GLY A 334 -7.40 -10.12 16.01
N ILE A 335 -6.32 -9.35 15.85
CA ILE A 335 -4.97 -9.75 16.28
C ILE A 335 -4.92 -9.94 17.80
N VAL A 336 -5.42 -8.97 18.57
CA VAL A 336 -5.46 -9.04 20.03
C VAL A 336 -6.28 -10.24 20.50
N ALA A 337 -7.45 -10.47 19.91
CA ALA A 337 -8.30 -11.63 20.20
C ALA A 337 -7.58 -12.95 19.88
N THR A 338 -6.88 -13.02 18.75
CA THR A 338 -6.11 -14.22 18.36
C THR A 338 -5.00 -14.51 19.36
N ILE A 339 -4.20 -13.49 19.72
CA ILE A 339 -3.13 -13.61 20.73
C ILE A 339 -3.73 -14.02 22.09
N TYR A 340 -4.85 -13.41 22.48
CA TYR A 340 -5.55 -13.74 23.72
C TYR A 340 -6.05 -15.19 23.73
N LEU A 341 -6.66 -15.66 22.64
CA LEU A 341 -7.12 -17.04 22.49
C LEU A 341 -5.95 -18.04 22.52
N MET A 342 -4.83 -17.73 21.87
CA MET A 342 -3.62 -18.54 21.93
C MET A 342 -3.08 -18.63 23.36
N ARG A 343 -3.03 -17.52 24.09
CA ARG A 343 -2.60 -17.48 25.50
C ARG A 343 -3.56 -18.23 26.42
N LYS A 344 -4.89 -18.09 26.24
CA LYS A 344 -5.91 -18.81 27.01
C LYS A 344 -5.81 -20.32 26.78
N ARG A 345 -5.59 -20.75 25.53
CA ARG A 345 -5.38 -22.16 25.17
C ARG A 345 -4.11 -22.73 25.83
N GLY A 346 -3.02 -21.96 25.86
CA GLY A 346 -1.77 -22.36 26.54
C GLY A 346 -1.97 -22.61 28.04
N LYS A 347 -2.62 -21.68 28.75
CA LYS A 347 -2.87 -21.83 30.20
C LYS A 347 -3.76 -23.03 30.53
N ALA A 348 -4.80 -23.29 29.73
CA ALA A 348 -5.67 -24.44 29.94
C ALA A 348 -4.92 -25.77 29.74
N SER A 349 -4.02 -25.85 28.74
CA SER A 349 -3.17 -27.01 28.50
C SER A 349 -2.23 -27.29 29.68
N GLN A 350 -1.66 -26.23 30.27
CA GLN A 350 -0.80 -26.34 31.46
C GLN A 350 -1.57 -26.84 32.69
N GLN A 351 -2.81 -26.40 32.87
CA GLN A 351 -3.65 -26.86 33.99
C GLN A 351 -3.98 -28.35 33.89
N THR A 352 -4.33 -28.86 32.69
CA THR A 352 -4.54 -30.30 32.50
C THR A 352 -3.28 -31.10 32.82
N LEU A 353 -2.12 -30.60 32.39
CA LEU A 353 -0.83 -31.27 32.61
C LEU A 353 -0.43 -31.27 34.09
N ARG A 354 -0.64 -30.14 34.79
CA ARG A 354 -0.43 -30.08 36.24
C ARG A 354 -1.39 -31.00 36.99
N ARG A 355 -2.63 -31.19 36.54
CA ARG A 355 -3.57 -32.16 37.14
C ARG A 355 -3.10 -33.60 36.94
N ASP A 356 -2.63 -33.95 35.74
CA ASP A 356 -2.03 -35.27 35.45
C ASP A 356 -0.80 -35.53 36.35
N LEU A 357 0.05 -34.52 36.53
CA LEU A 357 1.21 -34.61 37.41
C LEU A 357 0.83 -34.71 38.90
N ILE A 358 -0.18 -33.96 39.36
CA ILE A 358 -0.69 -34.10 40.75
C ILE A 358 -1.19 -35.51 41.00
N GLN A 359 -1.89 -36.10 40.03
CA GLN A 359 -2.36 -37.48 40.15
C GLN A 359 -1.19 -38.48 40.22
N ARG A 360 -0.10 -38.23 39.47
CA ARG A 360 1.09 -39.10 39.46
C ARG A 360 1.97 -38.97 40.71
N TYR A 361 2.15 -37.76 41.23
CA TYR A 361 3.06 -37.46 42.34
C TYR A 361 2.34 -37.22 43.68
N GLY A 362 1.01 -37.29 43.72
CA GLY A 362 0.18 -37.24 44.92
C GLY A 362 0.00 -35.86 45.57
N HIS A 363 0.62 -34.81 45.02
CA HIS A 363 0.54 -33.44 45.55
C HIS A 363 0.82 -32.38 44.47
N SER A 364 0.59 -31.10 44.79
CA SER A 364 0.84 -29.99 43.87
C SER A 364 2.32 -29.65 43.77
N LEU A 365 2.92 -29.93 42.62
CA LEU A 365 4.31 -29.62 42.33
C LEU A 365 4.53 -28.12 42.16
N GLY A 366 5.48 -27.57 42.92
CA GLY A 366 5.96 -26.20 42.74
C GLY A 366 6.80 -26.01 41.46
N THR A 367 7.04 -24.77 41.04
CA THR A 367 7.87 -24.49 39.84
C THR A 367 9.31 -25.01 39.99
N ASP A 368 9.87 -24.95 41.19
CA ASP A 368 11.23 -25.43 41.44
C ASP A 368 11.30 -26.96 41.52
N GLU A 369 10.23 -27.59 42.04
CA GLU A 369 10.11 -29.04 42.08
C GLU A 369 9.90 -29.66 40.70
N LEU A 370 9.12 -29.01 39.83
CA LEU A 370 9.00 -29.41 38.42
C LEU A 370 10.34 -29.41 37.70
N LYS A 371 11.19 -28.41 37.97
CA LYS A 371 12.56 -28.34 37.44
C LYS A 371 13.45 -29.42 38.02
N GLU A 372 13.32 -29.70 39.32
CA GLU A 372 14.04 -30.79 39.96
C GLU A 372 13.70 -32.15 39.35
N LEU A 373 12.42 -32.42 39.12
CA LEU A 373 11.96 -33.63 38.44
C LEU A 373 12.39 -33.69 36.98
N GLU A 374 12.32 -32.58 36.24
CA GLU A 374 12.81 -32.51 34.85
C GLU A 374 14.31 -32.84 34.79
N PHE A 375 15.10 -32.30 35.72
CA PHE A 375 16.52 -32.59 35.80
C PHE A 375 16.80 -34.04 36.18
N LEU A 376 16.04 -34.62 37.13
CA LEU A 376 16.19 -36.03 37.50
C LEU A 376 15.95 -36.94 36.31
N GLU A 377 14.89 -36.70 35.56
CA GLU A 377 14.55 -37.47 34.37
C GLU A 377 15.59 -37.28 33.25
N LEU A 378 16.09 -36.06 33.04
CA LEU A 378 17.20 -35.78 32.11
C LEU A 378 18.51 -36.48 32.54
N ALA A 379 18.82 -36.49 33.83
CA ALA A 379 20.02 -37.11 34.37
C ALA A 379 19.92 -38.64 34.34
N GLN A 380 18.75 -39.21 34.66
CA GLN A 380 18.49 -40.64 34.53
C GLN A 380 18.59 -41.09 33.07
N MET A 381 18.04 -40.30 32.14
CA MET A 381 18.16 -40.54 30.70
C MET A 381 19.62 -40.48 30.23
N ALA A 382 20.39 -39.48 30.68
CA ALA A 382 21.83 -39.39 30.35
C ALA A 382 22.62 -40.59 30.89
N MET A 383 22.28 -41.13 32.06
CA MET A 383 22.98 -42.26 32.69
C MET A 383 22.59 -43.64 32.12
N SER A 384 22.06 -43.72 30.89
CA SER A 384 21.50 -44.97 30.30
C SER A 384 22.45 -46.18 30.38
N ASP A 385 23.76 -45.95 30.30
CA ASP A 385 24.83 -46.94 30.34
C ASP A 385 25.49 -47.09 31.73
N ALA A 386 24.84 -46.58 32.77
CA ALA A 386 25.28 -46.55 34.17
C ALA A 386 26.51 -45.66 34.46
N GLN A 387 27.01 -44.90 33.48
CA GLN A 387 28.05 -43.89 33.68
C GLN A 387 27.61 -42.54 33.08
N LEU A 388 28.34 -41.46 33.39
CA LEU A 388 28.14 -40.15 32.76
C LEU A 388 29.38 -39.82 31.97
N ASP A 389 29.24 -39.55 30.68
CA ASP A 389 30.37 -39.07 29.89
C ASP A 389 30.66 -37.57 30.13
N ASP A 390 31.82 -37.10 29.69
CA ASP A 390 32.25 -35.70 29.84
C ASP A 390 31.32 -34.69 29.14
N ASN A 391 30.60 -35.12 28.10
CA ASN A 391 29.71 -34.26 27.32
C ASN A 391 28.31 -34.17 27.93
N GLU A 392 27.78 -35.27 28.45
CA GLU A 392 26.53 -35.36 29.21
C GLU A 392 26.65 -34.57 30.50
N THR A 393 27.77 -34.71 31.20
CA THR A 393 28.11 -33.89 32.37
C THR A 393 28.08 -32.40 32.03
N LYS A 394 28.68 -31.99 30.90
CA LYS A 394 28.64 -30.59 30.44
C LYS A 394 27.23 -30.11 30.09
N ILE A 395 26.38 -30.97 29.53
CA ILE A 395 24.99 -30.61 29.18
C ILE A 395 24.17 -30.41 30.46
N LEU A 396 24.26 -31.34 31.42
CA LEU A 396 23.56 -31.26 32.70
C LEU A 396 24.05 -30.08 33.56
N GLN A 397 25.36 -29.80 33.59
CA GLN A 397 25.91 -28.62 34.27
C GLN A 397 25.43 -27.31 33.63
N LYS A 398 25.35 -27.24 32.29
CA LYS A 398 24.80 -26.08 31.58
C LYS A 398 23.33 -25.86 31.93
N TRP A 399 22.55 -26.94 32.03
CA TRP A 399 21.16 -26.88 32.46
C TRP A 399 21.08 -26.37 33.91
N ALA A 400 21.82 -26.96 34.86
CA ALA A 400 21.80 -26.53 36.26
C ALA A 400 22.19 -25.05 36.44
N LYS A 401 23.22 -24.59 35.71
CA LYS A 401 23.64 -23.18 35.69
C LYS A 401 22.56 -22.26 35.13
N LYS A 402 21.82 -22.68 34.10
CA LYS A 402 20.71 -21.92 33.52
C LYS A 402 19.58 -21.73 34.54
N HIS A 403 19.36 -22.70 35.40
CA HIS A 403 18.38 -22.68 36.48
C HIS A 403 18.93 -22.12 37.80
N ARG A 404 20.14 -21.53 37.80
CA ARG A 404 20.81 -20.90 38.94
C ARG A 404 21.08 -21.83 40.13
N TRP A 405 21.30 -23.11 39.85
CA TRP A 405 21.72 -24.05 40.90
C TRP A 405 23.22 -23.93 41.16
N ASP A 406 23.60 -24.09 42.43
CA ASP A 406 25.00 -24.20 42.82
C ASP A 406 25.54 -25.62 42.61
N GLN A 407 26.85 -25.80 42.78
CA GLN A 407 27.51 -27.08 42.57
C GLN A 407 27.02 -28.13 43.58
N ALA A 408 26.76 -27.74 44.82
CA ALA A 408 26.28 -28.64 45.87
C ALA A 408 24.90 -29.23 45.54
N LYS A 409 23.97 -28.39 45.03
CA LYS A 409 22.65 -28.84 44.58
C LYS A 409 22.75 -29.72 43.33
N TYR A 410 23.61 -29.38 42.37
CA TYR A 410 23.86 -30.23 41.21
C TYR A 410 24.35 -31.63 41.62
N ASP A 411 25.37 -31.70 42.48
CA ASP A 411 25.94 -32.99 42.92
C ASP A 411 24.92 -33.82 43.71
N ALA A 412 24.12 -33.17 44.57
CA ALA A 412 23.02 -33.82 45.29
C ALA A 412 21.96 -34.40 44.35
N MET A 413 21.61 -33.69 43.28
CA MET A 413 20.64 -34.14 42.29
C MET A 413 21.17 -35.29 41.42
N ILE A 414 22.46 -35.29 41.07
CA ILE A 414 23.10 -36.42 40.39
C ILE A 414 23.14 -37.66 41.31
N ALA A 415 23.48 -37.49 42.58
CA ALA A 415 23.48 -38.57 43.56
C ALA A 415 22.07 -39.17 43.74
N ARG A 416 21.05 -38.30 43.80
CA ARG A 416 19.64 -38.69 43.86
C ARG A 416 19.22 -39.48 42.61
N ALA A 417 19.52 -38.98 41.42
CA ALA A 417 19.21 -39.66 40.16
C ALA A 417 19.85 -41.07 40.08
N ARG A 418 21.08 -41.23 40.58
CA ARG A 418 21.76 -42.54 40.67
C ARG A 418 21.07 -43.49 41.65
N SER A 419 20.70 -42.98 42.83
CA SER A 419 20.04 -43.79 43.86
C SER A 419 18.66 -44.28 43.43
N GLU A 420 17.84 -43.41 42.82
CA GLU A 420 16.49 -43.75 42.35
C GLU A 420 16.54 -44.77 41.21
N ARG A 421 17.55 -44.67 40.34
CA ARG A 421 17.81 -45.65 39.29
C ARG A 421 18.25 -47.01 39.82
N ALA A 422 19.10 -47.03 40.86
CA ALA A 422 19.57 -48.26 41.49
C ALA A 422 18.48 -49.01 42.29
N SER A 423 17.44 -48.29 42.76
CA SER A 423 16.31 -48.87 43.49
C SER A 423 15.14 -49.34 42.62
N SER A 424 15.18 -49.09 41.31
CA SER A 424 14.09 -49.46 40.39
C SER A 424 14.34 -50.83 39.77
N ASP A 425 13.63 -51.87 40.23
CA ASP A 425 13.70 -53.25 39.69
C ASP A 425 13.22 -53.37 38.23
N SER A 426 12.61 -52.32 37.69
CA SER A 426 12.32 -52.15 36.27
C SER A 426 12.97 -50.86 35.78
N VAL A 427 13.98 -50.94 34.92
CA VAL A 427 14.50 -49.76 34.20
C VAL A 427 13.37 -49.29 33.26
N PRO A 428 12.79 -48.09 33.45
CA PRO A 428 11.81 -47.56 32.50
C PRO A 428 12.46 -47.48 31.12
N ALA A 429 11.72 -47.82 30.06
CA ALA A 429 12.24 -47.70 28.70
C ALA A 429 12.68 -46.25 28.43
N ASP A 430 13.77 -46.03 27.69
CA ASP A 430 14.29 -44.68 27.38
C ASP A 430 13.22 -43.75 26.75
N ASP A 431 12.22 -44.35 26.10
CA ASP A 431 11.03 -43.68 25.55
C ASP A 431 10.12 -43.07 26.64
N GLU A 432 9.99 -43.72 27.79
CA GLU A 432 9.21 -43.23 28.94
C GLU A 432 9.89 -42.04 29.62
N HIS A 433 11.22 -42.11 29.82
CA HIS A 433 11.99 -40.98 30.35
C HIS A 433 11.89 -39.76 29.41
N LEU A 434 12.07 -39.96 28.10
CA LEU A 434 11.89 -38.89 27.12
C LEU A 434 10.48 -38.28 27.18
N ARG A 435 9.44 -39.12 27.28
CA ARG A 435 8.06 -38.67 27.42
C ARG A 435 7.83 -37.88 28.71
N ASN A 436 8.40 -38.32 29.84
CA ASN A 436 8.28 -37.66 31.13
C ASN A 436 8.98 -36.30 31.15
N VAL A 437 10.21 -36.21 30.62
CA VAL A 437 10.94 -34.95 30.48
C VAL A 437 10.12 -33.96 29.63
N VAL A 438 9.60 -34.39 28.48
CA VAL A 438 8.79 -33.54 27.61
C VAL A 438 7.52 -33.07 28.31
N ARG A 439 6.88 -33.93 29.12
CA ARG A 439 5.70 -33.55 29.92
C ARG A 439 6.06 -32.52 31.00
N LEU A 440 7.11 -32.76 31.77
CA LEU A 440 7.56 -31.86 32.84
C LEU A 440 7.97 -30.49 32.29
N ALA A 441 8.73 -30.46 31.19
CA ALA A 441 9.11 -29.23 30.47
C ALA A 441 7.92 -28.52 29.78
N MET A 442 6.75 -29.15 29.69
CA MET A 442 5.51 -28.50 29.23
C MET A 442 4.62 -28.05 30.39
N ALA A 443 4.85 -28.54 31.61
CA ALA A 443 4.04 -28.25 32.80
C ALA A 443 4.29 -26.84 33.36
N ASP A 444 5.51 -26.34 33.16
CA ASP A 444 5.98 -25.05 33.65
C ASP A 444 5.64 -23.89 32.70
N GLY A 445 5.27 -24.18 31.46
CA GLY A 445 5.39 -23.18 30.42
C GLY A 445 5.04 -23.65 29.01
N THR A 446 5.68 -22.99 28.06
CA THR A 446 5.85 -23.49 26.69
C THR A 446 7.28 -23.98 26.59
N LEU A 447 7.49 -25.18 26.05
CA LEU A 447 8.81 -25.72 25.73
C LEU A 447 9.70 -24.65 25.10
N THR A 448 10.70 -24.20 25.85
CA THR A 448 11.60 -23.15 25.39
C THR A 448 12.56 -23.71 24.35
N GLY A 449 13.10 -22.84 23.48
CA GLY A 449 14.13 -23.25 22.54
C GLY A 449 15.39 -23.81 23.22
N TYR A 450 15.58 -23.54 24.52
CA TYR A 450 16.67 -24.10 25.31
C TYR A 450 16.34 -25.54 25.76
N GLU A 451 15.19 -25.79 26.39
CA GLU A 451 14.75 -27.14 26.78
C GLU A 451 14.74 -28.09 25.60
N ILE A 452 14.19 -27.68 24.45
CA ILE A 452 14.17 -28.51 23.23
C ILE A 452 15.58 -28.91 22.79
N ARG A 453 16.56 -27.99 22.90
CA ARG A 453 17.95 -28.30 22.55
C ARG A 453 18.59 -29.23 23.56
N THR A 454 18.31 -29.07 24.85
CA THR A 454 18.86 -29.93 25.91
C THR A 454 18.29 -31.34 25.81
N ILE A 455 16.97 -31.48 25.68
CA ILE A 455 16.29 -32.76 25.46
C ILE A 455 16.88 -33.44 24.23
N ARG A 456 16.98 -32.72 23.10
CA ARG A 456 17.57 -33.27 21.87
C ARG A 456 19.02 -33.71 22.02
N ALA A 457 19.83 -32.95 22.76
CA ALA A 457 21.24 -33.27 22.95
C ALA A 457 21.42 -34.56 23.76
N VAL A 458 20.60 -34.77 24.79
CA VAL A 458 20.62 -36.00 25.60
C VAL A 458 19.98 -37.17 24.83
N SER A 459 18.81 -36.98 24.21
CA SER A 459 18.12 -38.06 23.49
C SER A 459 18.88 -38.58 22.26
N LYS A 460 19.62 -37.73 21.54
CA LYS A 460 20.44 -38.18 20.40
C LYS A 460 21.52 -39.20 20.79
N ARG A 461 22.00 -39.14 22.03
CA ARG A 461 23.01 -40.09 22.53
C ARG A 461 22.43 -41.47 22.81
N LEU A 462 21.13 -41.53 23.06
CA LEU A 462 20.36 -42.78 23.22
C LEU A 462 19.84 -43.35 21.89
N GLY A 463 20.29 -42.81 20.76
CA GLY A 463 19.87 -43.26 19.44
C GLY A 463 18.54 -42.69 18.95
N PHE A 464 17.91 -41.76 19.68
CA PHE A 464 16.72 -41.06 19.18
C PHE A 464 17.11 -40.03 18.11
N ASP A 465 16.51 -40.15 16.93
CA ASP A 465 16.68 -39.16 15.87
C ASP A 465 15.78 -37.92 16.10
N ASP A 466 16.02 -36.85 15.32
CA ASP A 466 15.26 -35.61 15.43
C ASP A 466 13.77 -35.81 15.08
N THR A 467 13.44 -36.84 14.31
CA THR A 467 12.07 -37.20 13.93
C THR A 467 11.33 -37.79 15.13
N THR A 468 11.90 -38.78 15.79
CA THR A 468 11.33 -39.46 16.96
C THR A 468 11.08 -38.48 18.11
N ILE A 469 12.00 -37.54 18.35
CA ILE A 469 11.83 -36.50 19.38
C ILE A 469 10.66 -35.57 19.05
N ARG A 470 10.49 -35.18 17.76
CA ARG A 470 9.33 -34.36 17.34
C ARG A 470 8.03 -35.13 17.47
N GLU A 471 8.01 -36.38 17.04
CA GLU A 471 6.85 -37.25 17.14
C GLU A 471 6.43 -37.47 18.61
N MET A 472 7.40 -37.58 19.52
CA MET A 472 7.13 -37.68 20.95
C MET A 472 6.51 -36.39 21.50
N ILE A 473 7.06 -35.23 21.15
CA ILE A 473 6.48 -33.92 21.53
C ILE A 473 5.05 -33.78 21.00
N ASP A 474 4.80 -34.17 19.75
CA ASP A 474 3.46 -34.13 19.16
C ASP A 474 2.51 -35.14 19.78
N ARG A 475 3.01 -36.33 20.15
CA ARG A 475 2.23 -37.34 20.88
C ARG A 475 1.81 -36.83 22.26
N VAL A 476 2.73 -36.21 23.02
CA VAL A 476 2.41 -35.58 24.31
C VAL A 476 1.38 -34.46 24.14
N ARG A 477 1.53 -33.60 23.12
CA ARG A 477 0.54 -32.55 22.79
C ARG A 477 -0.84 -33.10 22.48
N ARG A 478 -0.92 -34.18 21.70
CA ARG A 478 -2.18 -34.86 21.38
C ARG A 478 -2.81 -35.50 22.61
N ASP A 479 -2.02 -36.16 23.45
CA ASP A 479 -2.50 -36.73 24.72
C ASP A 479 -3.12 -35.64 25.61
N ILE A 480 -2.46 -34.48 25.74
CA ILE A 480 -2.99 -33.35 26.51
C ILE A 480 -4.29 -32.81 25.90
N ALA A 481 -4.35 -32.70 24.57
CA ALA A 481 -5.55 -32.24 23.87
C ALA A 481 -6.73 -33.21 24.04
N ARG A 482 -6.48 -34.53 24.00
CA ARG A 482 -7.48 -35.58 24.23
C ARG A 482 -8.00 -35.55 25.67
N ASN A 483 -7.10 -35.59 26.66
CA ASN A 483 -7.47 -35.57 28.07
C ASN A 483 -8.23 -34.28 28.45
N ARG A 484 -7.91 -33.16 27.77
CA ARG A 484 -8.69 -31.93 27.89
C ARG A 484 -10.10 -32.07 27.33
N ALA A 485 -10.28 -32.68 26.17
CA ALA A 485 -11.59 -32.88 25.57
C ALA A 485 -12.48 -33.76 26.47
N GLU A 486 -11.91 -34.82 27.05
CA GLU A 486 -12.57 -35.72 28.00
C GLU A 486 -12.96 -35.01 29.31
N ALA A 487 -12.06 -34.17 29.85
CA ALA A 487 -12.36 -33.36 31.04
C ALA A 487 -13.42 -32.26 30.79
N GLN A 488 -13.71 -31.93 29.53
CA GLN A 488 -14.76 -30.98 29.16
C GLN A 488 -16.12 -31.66 28.86
N SER A 489 -16.12 -32.96 28.51
CA SER A 489 -17.34 -33.73 28.22
C SER A 489 -18.02 -34.36 29.45
N HIS A 490 -17.32 -34.43 30.58
CA HIS A 490 -17.87 -34.83 31.87
C HIS A 490 -17.61 -33.74 32.92
N PRO A 491 -18.46 -32.70 32.98
CA PRO A 491 -18.43 -31.79 34.12
C PRO A 491 -18.89 -32.59 35.34
N THR A 492 -17.98 -32.84 36.28
CA THR A 492 -18.32 -33.38 37.59
C THR A 492 -19.43 -32.53 38.20
N GLN A 493 -20.56 -33.17 38.53
CA GLN A 493 -21.67 -32.59 39.29
C GLN A 493 -21.23 -32.16 40.69
#